data_AF-A0A451GG63-F1
#
_entry.id   AF-A0A451GG63-F1
#
_cell.length_a   1.000
_cell.length_b   1.000
_cell.length_c   1.000
_cell.angle_alpha   90.00
_cell.angle_beta   90.00
_cell.angle_gamma   90.00
#
_symmetry.space_group_name_H-M   'P 1'
#
loop_
_entity.id
_entity.type
_entity.pdbx_description
1 polymer ?
#
loop_
_entity_poly.entity_id
_entity_poly.type
_entity_poly.pdbx_seq_one_letter_code
_entity_poly.pdbx_strand_id
1 'polypeptide(L)'
;PGANISDVARRWGVHRGLLTVWRREAGVSGSAGGRRRVTPPQGPLQFVPITLTASEAPLPAAARRPEEPGSTACGRIELEIGGGRMVLTGPVDPVVVTALVAALRAP
;
A
#
# COMPACT_ATOMS: atom_id res chain seq x y z
N PRO A 1 -10.43 20.51 -2.06
CA PRO A 1 -10.80 20.31 -3.48
C PRO A 1 -10.27 21.49 -4.30
N GLY A 2 -9.78 21.28 -5.52
CA GLY A 2 -9.23 22.36 -6.35
C GLY A 2 -7.70 22.46 -6.42
N ALA A 3 -6.95 21.62 -5.70
CA ALA A 3 -5.50 21.53 -5.87
C ALA A 3 -5.15 20.98 -7.27
N ASN A 4 -4.17 21.59 -7.93
CA ASN A 4 -3.66 21.11 -9.21
C ASN A 4 -2.97 19.76 -9.02
N ILE A 5 -3.47 18.74 -9.72
CA ILE A 5 -2.98 17.36 -9.64
C ILE A 5 -1.49 17.24 -9.98
N SER A 6 -0.97 18.08 -10.89
CA SER A 6 0.44 18.07 -11.28
C SER A 6 1.34 18.64 -10.19
N ASP A 7 0.86 19.65 -9.46
CA ASP A 7 1.61 20.24 -8.34
C ASP A 7 1.68 19.27 -7.16
N VAL A 8 0.58 18.55 -6.89
CA VAL A 8 0.56 17.48 -5.89
C VAL A 8 1.50 16.35 -6.29
N ALA A 9 1.49 15.94 -7.56
CA ALA A 9 2.36 14.90 -8.08
C ALA A 9 3.85 15.24 -7.88
N ARG A 10 4.26 16.46 -8.27
CA ARG A 10 5.64 16.94 -8.10
C ARG A 10 6.05 17.04 -6.63
N ARG A 11 5.17 17.58 -5.77
CA ARG A 11 5.45 17.74 -4.34
C ARG A 11 5.78 16.42 -3.65
N TRP A 12 5.08 15.35 -4.03
CA TRP A 12 5.20 14.04 -3.40
C TRP A 12 6.01 13.03 -4.23
N GLY A 13 6.64 13.47 -5.34
CA GLY A 13 7.46 12.60 -6.18
C GLY A 13 6.69 11.44 -6.83
N VAL A 14 5.39 11.60 -7.06
CA VAL A 14 4.54 10.54 -7.63
C VAL A 14 4.16 10.87 -9.07
N HIS A 15 3.97 9.83 -9.89
CA HIS A 15 3.48 10.01 -11.25
C HIS A 15 2.02 10.54 -11.24
N ARG A 16 1.74 11.60 -12.01
CA ARG A 16 0.40 12.24 -12.06
C ARG A 16 -0.72 11.23 -12.34
N GLY A 17 -0.47 10.23 -13.19
CA GLY A 17 -1.44 9.20 -13.53
C GLY A 17 -1.94 8.41 -12.31
N LEU A 18 -1.08 8.18 -11.31
CA LEU A 18 -1.46 7.46 -10.08
C LEU A 18 -2.50 8.23 -9.28
N LEU A 19 -2.36 9.56 -9.17
CA LEU A 19 -3.35 10.40 -8.48
C LEU A 19 -4.72 10.35 -9.18
N THR A 20 -4.78 10.17 -10.49
CA THR A 20 -6.05 10.00 -11.23
C THR A 20 -6.71 8.67 -10.88
N VAL A 21 -5.93 7.58 -10.84
CA VAL A 21 -6.41 6.24 -10.47
C VAL A 21 -6.91 6.23 -9.03
N TRP A 22 -6.10 6.70 -8.08
CA TRP A 22 -6.48 6.74 -6.65
C TRP A 22 -7.70 7.60 -6.39
N ARG A 23 -7.86 8.72 -7.11
CA ARG A 23 -9.07 9.55 -7.00
C ARG A 23 -10.32 8.83 -7.50
N ARG A 24 -10.20 7.99 -8.53
CA ARG A 24 -11.31 7.16 -9.03
C ARG A 24 -11.66 6.07 -8.03
N GLU A 25 -10.67 5.38 -7.48
CA GLU A 25 -10.84 4.32 -6.49
C GLU A 25 -11.46 4.85 -5.18
N ALA A 26 -11.01 6.04 -4.74
CA ALA A 26 -11.56 6.72 -3.57
C ALA A 26 -12.94 7.36 -3.81
N GLY A 27 -13.52 7.24 -5.01
CA GLY A 27 -14.83 7.81 -5.33
C GLY A 27 -14.86 9.35 -5.36
N VAL A 28 -13.70 9.99 -5.46
CA VAL A 28 -13.52 11.46 -5.45
C VAL A 28 -13.77 12.07 -6.84
N SER A 29 -13.78 11.25 -7.89
CA SER A 29 -14.12 11.67 -9.26
C SER A 29 -15.62 11.93 -9.41
N GLY A 30 -16.06 13.15 -9.13
CA GLY A 30 -17.41 13.63 -9.41
C GLY A 30 -17.46 14.50 -10.67
N SER A 31 -17.85 13.93 -11.81
CA SER A 31 -18.87 14.51 -12.70
C SER A 31 -19.21 13.53 -13.84
N ALA A 32 -20.51 13.32 -14.04
CA ALA A 32 -21.17 12.53 -15.09
C ALA A 32 -21.01 10.99 -15.04
N GLY A 33 -21.99 10.31 -14.44
CA GLY A 33 -22.28 8.89 -14.70
C GLY A 33 -21.71 7.91 -13.67
N GLY A 34 -22.53 7.53 -12.69
CA GLY A 34 -22.24 6.39 -11.82
C GLY A 34 -21.56 6.76 -10.51
N ARG A 35 -22.31 7.41 -9.60
CA ARG A 35 -22.02 7.28 -8.17
C ARG A 35 -22.17 5.80 -7.80
N ARG A 36 -21.10 5.01 -7.86
CA ARG A 36 -21.06 3.78 -7.07
C ARG A 36 -21.10 4.24 -5.62
N ARG A 37 -22.29 4.17 -5.01
CA ARG A 37 -22.44 4.29 -3.55
C ARG A 37 -21.58 3.18 -2.97
N VAL A 38 -20.34 3.50 -2.64
CA VAL A 38 -19.59 2.72 -1.66
C VAL A 38 -20.30 3.03 -0.36
N THR A 39 -21.19 2.12 0.05
CA THR A 39 -21.78 2.19 1.38
C THR A 39 -20.61 2.23 2.36
N PRO A 40 -20.46 3.31 3.15
CA PRO A 40 -19.42 3.32 4.16
C PRO A 40 -19.64 2.10 5.06
N PRO A 41 -18.58 1.35 5.39
CA PRO A 41 -18.72 0.17 6.23
C PRO A 41 -19.44 0.57 7.52
N GLN A 42 -20.55 -0.11 7.81
CA GLN A 42 -21.27 0.08 9.06
C GLN A 42 -20.54 -0.71 10.15
N GLY A 43 -19.51 -0.10 10.72
CA GLY A 43 -18.66 -0.72 11.74
C GLY A 43 -17.23 -0.16 11.74
N PRO A 44 -16.42 -0.49 12.75
CA PRO A 44 -15.01 -0.15 12.77
C PRO A 44 -14.30 -0.74 11.54
N LEU A 45 -13.41 0.03 10.93
CA LEU A 45 -12.56 -0.43 9.83
C LEU A 45 -11.66 -1.57 10.34
N GLN A 46 -11.91 -2.79 9.86
CA GLN A 46 -11.11 -3.96 10.20
C GLN A 46 -10.18 -4.32 9.02
N PHE A 47 -8.91 -4.56 9.32
CA PHE A 47 -8.01 -5.16 8.35
C PHE A 47 -8.33 -6.65 8.23
N VAL A 48 -8.70 -7.09 7.03
CA VAL A 48 -8.89 -8.51 6.74
C VAL A 48 -7.61 -9.03 6.08
N PRO A 49 -6.95 -10.05 6.65
CA PRO A 49 -5.78 -10.65 6.02
C PRO A 49 -6.18 -11.30 4.69
N ILE A 50 -5.51 -10.92 3.60
CA ILE A 50 -5.67 -11.55 2.29
C ILE A 50 -4.54 -12.58 2.14
N THR A 51 -4.90 -13.85 2.15
CA THR A 51 -3.96 -14.94 1.84
C THR A 51 -3.90 -15.10 0.33
N LEU A 52 -2.76 -14.77 -0.28
CA LEU A 52 -2.52 -15.06 -1.69
C LEU A 52 -2.21 -16.54 -1.81
N THR A 53 -3.19 -17.36 -2.19
CA THR A 53 -2.88 -18.69 -2.71
C THR A 53 -2.20 -18.49 -4.06
N ALA A 54 -0.99 -19.02 -4.21
CA ALA A 54 -0.33 -19.05 -5.51
C ALA A 54 -1.24 -19.85 -6.45
N SER A 55 -1.98 -19.15 -7.30
CA SER A 55 -2.68 -19.77 -8.40
C SER A 55 -1.61 -20.19 -9.38
N GLU A 56 -1.27 -21.48 -9.37
CA GLU A 56 -0.42 -22.13 -10.36
C GLU A 56 -1.19 -22.22 -11.69
N ALA A 57 -1.48 -21.06 -12.29
CA ALA A 57 -1.79 -20.99 -13.70
C ALA A 57 -0.46 -20.88 -14.44
N PRO A 58 -0.09 -21.83 -15.32
CA PRO A 58 1.14 -21.73 -16.10
C PRO A 58 1.13 -20.45 -16.92
N LEU A 59 1.99 -19.50 -16.57
CA LEU A 59 2.23 -18.31 -17.38
C LEU A 59 2.97 -18.72 -18.67
N PRO A 60 2.58 -18.22 -19.85
CA PRO A 60 3.29 -18.49 -21.09
C PRO A 60 4.75 -18.01 -20.99
N ALA A 61 5.67 -18.83 -21.49
CA ALA A 61 7.12 -18.76 -21.26
C ALA A 61 7.85 -17.47 -21.69
N ALA A 62 7.15 -16.47 -22.23
CA ALA A 62 7.73 -15.27 -22.82
C ALA A 62 7.99 -14.10 -21.85
N ALA A 63 7.68 -14.24 -20.55
CA ALA A 63 7.87 -13.18 -19.55
C ALA A 63 8.90 -13.51 -18.46
N ARG A 64 9.76 -14.52 -18.68
CA ARG A 64 10.85 -14.81 -17.73
C ARG A 64 11.97 -13.77 -17.87
N ARG A 65 11.84 -12.68 -17.12
CA ARG A 65 13.00 -11.88 -16.68
C ARG A 65 13.95 -12.82 -15.91
N PRO A 66 15.27 -12.66 -15.97
CA PRO A 66 16.17 -13.45 -15.13
C PRO A 66 15.76 -13.29 -13.66
N GLU A 67 15.28 -14.39 -13.08
CA GLU A 67 15.02 -14.49 -11.65
C GLU A 67 16.38 -14.44 -10.95
N GLU A 68 16.64 -13.34 -10.24
CA GLU A 68 17.80 -13.22 -9.35
C GLU A 68 17.73 -14.33 -8.29
N PRO A 69 18.74 -15.21 -8.18
CA PRO A 69 18.75 -16.28 -7.19
C PRO A 69 18.95 -15.68 -5.79
N GLY A 70 17.86 -15.48 -5.07
CA GLY A 70 17.89 -14.96 -3.70
C GLY A 70 16.56 -14.55 -3.09
N SER A 71 15.45 -14.56 -3.84
CA SER A 71 14.13 -14.22 -3.29
C SER A 71 13.54 -15.37 -2.46
N THR A 72 14.18 -15.68 -1.33
CA THR A 72 13.39 -16.02 -0.15
C THR A 72 12.63 -14.74 0.16
N ALA A 73 11.32 -14.75 -0.03
CA ALA A 73 10.43 -13.63 0.26
C ALA A 73 10.48 -13.30 1.77
N CYS A 74 11.56 -12.65 2.17
CA CYS A 74 11.81 -12.15 3.49
C CYS A 74 10.97 -10.89 3.60
N GLY A 75 9.83 -10.96 4.30
CA GLY A 75 8.96 -9.81 4.51
C GLY A 75 9.78 -8.64 5.04
N ARG A 76 9.69 -7.49 4.36
CA ARG A 76 10.36 -6.24 4.77
C ARG A 76 9.29 -5.20 5.10
N ILE A 77 9.33 -4.68 6.32
CA ILE A 77 8.39 -3.65 6.80
C ILE A 77 9.21 -2.40 7.10
N GLU A 78 8.92 -1.29 6.43
CA GLU A 78 9.54 0.01 6.68
C GLU A 78 8.56 0.95 7.36
N LEU A 79 9.01 1.61 8.42
CA LEU A 79 8.22 2.50 9.26
C LEU A 79 8.98 3.80 9.49
N GLU A 80 8.27 4.93 9.40
CA GLU A 80 8.78 6.26 9.73
C GLU A 80 7.81 6.93 10.71
N ILE A 81 8.28 7.27 11.91
CA ILE A 81 7.48 7.87 13.00
C ILE A 81 8.34 8.92 13.70
N GLY A 82 7.83 10.15 13.82
CA GLY A 82 8.52 11.22 14.56
C GLY A 82 9.91 11.62 14.01
N GLY A 83 10.22 11.29 12.75
CA GLY A 83 11.55 11.45 12.15
C GLY A 83 12.50 10.29 12.41
N GLY A 84 12.11 9.30 13.22
CA GLY A 84 12.80 8.03 13.36
C GLY A 84 12.40 7.04 12.26
N ARG A 85 13.38 6.34 11.68
CA ARG A 85 13.16 5.32 10.65
C ARG A 85 13.52 3.94 11.20
N MET A 86 12.67 2.96 10.90
CA MET A 86 12.89 1.55 11.25
C MET A 86 12.62 0.65 10.05
N VAL A 87 13.45 -0.39 9.91
CA VAL A 87 13.31 -1.43 8.89
C VAL A 87 13.32 -2.78 9.60
N LEU A 88 12.24 -3.54 9.44
CA LEU A 88 12.12 -4.89 9.94
C LEU A 88 12.27 -5.85 8.76
N THR A 89 13.05 -6.91 8.94
CA THR A 89 13.26 -7.94 7.91
C THR A 89 13.05 -9.32 8.51
N GLY A 90 12.43 -10.21 7.76
CA GLY A 90 12.20 -11.59 8.16
C GLY A 90 10.87 -11.82 8.87
N PRO A 91 10.67 -12.99 9.49
CA PRO A 91 9.51 -13.25 10.32
C PRO A 91 9.57 -12.35 11.57
N VAL A 92 8.54 -11.54 11.79
CA VAL A 92 8.46 -10.62 12.92
C VAL A 92 7.22 -10.91 13.74
N ASP A 93 7.39 -11.03 15.05
CA ASP A 93 6.29 -11.23 16.00
C ASP A 93 5.44 -9.94 16.13
N PRO A 94 4.11 -10.01 16.05
CA PRO A 94 3.23 -8.85 16.16
C PRO A 94 3.33 -8.11 17.50
N VAL A 95 3.66 -8.79 18.60
CA VAL A 95 3.90 -8.19 19.92
C VAL A 95 5.16 -7.31 19.85
N VAL A 96 6.22 -7.78 19.19
CA VAL A 96 7.47 -7.05 19.00
C VAL A 96 7.25 -5.82 18.11
N VAL A 97 6.51 -5.94 17.00
CA VAL A 97 6.16 -4.80 16.15
C VAL A 97 5.39 -3.74 16.93
N THR A 98 4.42 -4.17 17.75
CA THR A 98 3.62 -3.25 18.56
C THR A 98 4.48 -2.49 19.58
N ALA A 99 5.39 -3.18 20.26
CA ALA A 99 6.32 -2.58 21.21
C ALA A 99 7.25 -1.55 20.52
N LEU A 100 7.79 -1.91 19.35
CA LEU A 100 8.67 -1.02 18.58
C LEU A 100 7.93 0.23 18.09
N VAL A 101 6.71 0.09 17.58
CA VAL A 101 5.87 1.22 17.18
C VAL A 101 5.51 2.11 18.37
N ALA A 102 5.24 1.53 19.54
CA ALA A 102 5.00 2.30 20.76
C ALA A 102 6.25 3.08 21.19
N ALA A 103 7.43 2.45 21.15
CA ALA A 103 8.70 3.10 21.47
C ALA A 103 9.01 4.27 20.52
N LEU A 104 8.78 4.10 19.21
CA LEU A 104 8.98 5.16 18.22
C LEU A 104 7.98 6.32 18.33
N ARG A 105 6.86 6.14 19.04
CA ARG A 105 5.86 7.18 19.30
C ARG A 105 6.08 7.91 20.62
N ALA A 106 6.94 7.40 21.50
CA ALA A 106 7.31 8.08 22.72
C ALA A 106 8.10 9.37 22.38
N PRO A 107 7.86 10.48 23.09
CA PRO A 107 8.50 11.78 22.83
C PRO A 107 10.01 11.78 23.10
#